data_AF-A0A2K3KS45-F1
#
_entry.id   AF-A0A2K3KS45-F1
#
_cell.length_a   1.000
_cell.length_b   1.000
_cell.length_c   1.000
_cell.angle_alpha   90.00
_cell.angle_beta   90.00
_cell.angle_gamma   90.00
#
_symmetry.space_group_name_H-M   'P 1'
#
loop_
_entity.id
_entity.type
_entity.pdbx_description
1 polymer ?
#
loop_
_entity_poly.entity_id
_entity_poly.type
_entity_poly.pdbx_seq_one_letter_code
_entity_poly.pdbx_strand_id
1 'polypeptide(L)'
;MVEIYGYFVMQLVMVLLCRKLEYGTEFYILHRYPLAVRPFYTMPCYDNPAYSNSFDVFIRGEEIISGAQRIHVPEFLEERAQACGIEVKTISTYIDSF
;
A
#
# COMPACT_ATOMS: atom_id res chain seq x y z
N MET A 1 -5.64 1.45 -16.35
CA MET A 1 -5.76 1.54 -14.87
C MET A 1 -6.98 0.81 -14.31
N VAL A 2 -8.12 0.74 -15.02
CA VAL A 2 -9.35 0.06 -14.53
C VAL A 2 -9.24 -1.47 -14.50
N GLU A 3 -8.58 -2.11 -15.47
CA GLU A 3 -8.47 -3.58 -15.54
C GLU A 3 -7.60 -4.20 -14.43
N ILE A 4 -6.50 -3.54 -14.04
CA ILE A 4 -5.61 -4.02 -12.97
C ILE A 4 -6.34 -3.97 -11.62
N TYR A 5 -7.12 -2.92 -11.39
CA TYR A 5 -7.96 -2.79 -10.19
C TYR A 5 -9.02 -3.90 -10.14
N GLY A 6 -9.69 -4.19 -11.26
CA GLY A 6 -10.70 -5.25 -11.33
C GLY A 6 -10.14 -6.64 -11.01
N TYR A 7 -9.00 -6.99 -11.58
CA TYR A 7 -8.33 -8.27 -11.28
C TYR A 7 -7.84 -8.34 -9.83
N PHE A 8 -7.28 -7.25 -9.32
CA PHE A 8 -6.80 -7.20 -7.94
C PHE A 8 -7.95 -7.34 -6.94
N VAL A 9 -9.07 -6.65 -7.15
CA VAL A 9 -10.26 -6.75 -6.30
C VAL A 9 -10.86 -8.16 -6.33
N MET A 10 -10.96 -8.77 -7.53
CA MET A 10 -11.50 -10.13 -7.65
C MET A 10 -10.60 -11.18 -7.00
N GLN A 11 -9.28 -11.04 -7.14
CA GLN A 11 -8.31 -11.93 -6.51
C GLN A 11 -8.25 -11.73 -4.99
N LEU A 12 -8.39 -10.48 -4.52
CA LEU A 12 -8.50 -10.16 -3.11
C LEU A 12 -9.72 -10.86 -2.51
N VAL A 13 -10.92 -10.65 -3.05
CA VAL A 13 -12.18 -11.26 -2.57
C VAL A 13 -12.07 -12.78 -2.47
N MET A 14 -11.44 -13.44 -3.44
CA MET A 14 -11.19 -14.88 -3.39
C MET A 14 -10.29 -15.27 -2.20
N VAL A 15 -9.19 -14.53 -1.98
CA VAL A 15 -8.31 -14.72 -0.82
C VAL A 15 -9.06 -14.49 0.50
N LEU A 16 -9.94 -13.48 0.59
CA LEU A 16 -10.72 -13.20 1.80
C LEU A 16 -11.69 -14.35 2.12
N LEU A 17 -12.33 -14.91 1.09
CA LEU A 17 -13.24 -16.05 1.24
C LEU A 17 -12.49 -17.31 1.71
N CYS A 18 -11.31 -17.59 1.13
CA CYS A 18 -10.46 -18.69 1.58
C CYS A 18 -10.06 -18.54 3.05
N ARG A 19 -9.71 -17.33 3.52
CA ARG A 19 -9.32 -17.10 4.92
C ARG A 19 -10.45 -17.40 5.90
N LYS A 20 -11.68 -17.05 5.55
CA LYS A 20 -12.87 -17.37 6.37
C LYS A 20 -13.06 -18.89 6.49
N LEU A 21 -12.88 -19.63 5.40
CA LEU A 21 -13.02 -21.08 5.37
C LEU A 21 -11.88 -21.81 6.09
N GLU A 22 -10.64 -21.32 5.95
CA GLU A 22 -9.45 -21.97 6.52
C GLU A 22 -9.25 -21.68 8.01
N TYR A 23 -9.53 -20.46 8.46
CA TYR A 23 -9.17 -19.99 9.81
C TYR A 23 -10.36 -19.65 10.70
N GLY A 24 -11.59 -19.71 10.18
CA GLY A 24 -12.81 -19.41 10.93
C GLY A 24 -12.88 -17.97 11.46
N THR A 25 -12.06 -17.06 10.93
CA THR A 25 -12.01 -15.65 11.33
C THR A 25 -12.51 -14.75 10.20
N GLU A 26 -13.22 -13.70 10.59
CA GLU A 26 -13.63 -12.62 9.68
C GLU A 26 -12.73 -11.38 9.83
N PHE A 27 -11.75 -11.42 10.76
CA PHE A 27 -10.74 -10.39 10.97
C PHE A 27 -9.38 -10.90 10.52
N TYR A 28 -8.71 -10.17 9.63
CA TYR A 28 -7.36 -10.47 9.19
C TYR A 28 -6.64 -9.23 8.66
N ILE A 29 -5.32 -9.34 8.56
CA ILE A 29 -4.43 -8.28 8.09
C ILE A 29 -3.66 -8.81 6.89
N LEU A 30 -3.71 -8.06 5.78
CA LEU A 30 -2.90 -8.33 4.59
C LEU A 30 -1.71 -7.38 4.60
N HIS A 31 -0.50 -7.92 4.53
CA HIS A 31 0.74 -7.15 4.53
C HIS A 31 1.47 -7.29 3.20
N ARG A 32 2.40 -6.37 2.90
CA ARG A 32 3.23 -6.36 1.67
C ARG A 32 2.41 -6.23 0.40
N TYR A 33 1.70 -5.11 0.27
CA TYR A 33 1.03 -4.80 -0.99
C TYR A 33 2.02 -4.39 -2.08
N PRO A 34 1.63 -4.50 -3.36
CA PRO A 34 2.41 -3.95 -4.45
C PRO A 34 2.66 -2.45 -4.24
N LEU A 35 3.90 -2.01 -4.35
CA LEU A 35 4.27 -0.60 -4.15
C LEU A 35 3.56 0.33 -5.16
N ALA A 36 3.30 -0.19 -6.37
CA ALA A 36 2.66 0.56 -7.45
C ALA A 36 1.22 1.02 -7.16
N VAL A 37 0.52 0.37 -6.22
CA VAL A 37 -0.86 0.75 -5.83
C VAL A 37 -0.90 1.59 -4.56
N ARG A 38 0.26 1.92 -3.98
CA ARG A 38 0.37 2.68 -2.73
C ARG A 38 0.82 4.12 -2.99
N PRO A 39 0.46 5.08 -2.11
CA PRO A 39 0.89 6.46 -2.25
C PRO A 39 2.42 6.61 -2.21
N PHE A 40 2.93 7.71 -2.78
CA PHE A 40 4.37 7.97 -2.91
C PHE A 40 5.14 7.90 -1.58
N TYR A 41 4.53 8.33 -0.48
CA TYR A 41 5.13 8.36 0.86
C TYR A 41 5.25 6.96 1.53
N THR A 42 4.92 5.88 0.82
CA THR A 42 4.94 4.51 1.34
C THR A 42 6.33 3.91 1.20
N MET A 43 6.90 3.41 2.30
CA MET A 43 8.21 2.78 2.30
C MET A 43 8.21 1.44 1.52
N PRO A 44 9.12 1.23 0.56
CA PRO A 44 9.31 -0.05 -0.11
C PRO A 44 9.84 -1.15 0.83
N CYS A 45 9.61 -2.42 0.50
CA CYS A 45 10.24 -3.53 1.21
C CYS A 45 11.75 -3.60 0.90
N TYR A 46 12.56 -3.92 1.92
CA TYR A 46 14.02 -4.01 1.79
C TYR A 46 14.49 -5.19 0.91
N ASP A 47 13.73 -6.29 0.92
CA ASP A 47 14.04 -7.54 0.23
C ASP A 47 13.45 -7.58 -1.18
N ASN A 48 12.32 -6.91 -1.43
CA ASN A 48 11.71 -6.83 -2.74
C ASN A 48 11.03 -5.45 -2.98
N PRO A 49 11.67 -4.56 -3.76
CA PRO A 49 11.15 -3.21 -4.05
C PRO A 49 9.82 -3.16 -4.82
N ALA A 50 9.36 -4.28 -5.41
CA ALA A 50 8.05 -4.36 -6.04
C ALA A 50 6.89 -4.29 -5.01
N TYR A 51 7.19 -4.59 -3.74
CA TYR A 51 6.25 -4.54 -2.62
C TYR A 51 6.60 -3.42 -1.64
N SER A 52 5.65 -3.07 -0.80
CA SER A 52 5.78 -2.02 0.21
C SER A 52 5.59 -2.52 1.64
N ASN A 53 6.17 -1.81 2.60
CA ASN A 53 5.94 -1.99 4.04
C ASN A 53 4.57 -1.39 4.43
N SER A 54 3.51 -1.89 3.81
CA SER A 54 2.13 -1.49 4.02
C SER A 54 1.27 -2.68 4.44
N PHE A 55 0.15 -2.37 5.07
CA PHE A 55 -0.83 -3.35 5.48
C PHE A 55 -2.25 -2.79 5.36
N ASP A 56 -3.20 -3.67 5.11
CA ASP A 56 -4.62 -3.38 5.20
C ASP A 56 -5.26 -4.35 6.20
N VAL A 57 -6.21 -3.85 6.99
CA VAL A 57 -6.99 -4.62 7.95
C VAL A 57 -8.39 -4.77 7.38
N PHE A 58 -8.91 -5.98 7.46
CA PHE A 58 -10.24 -6.31 6.96
C PHE A 58 -11.11 -6.88 8.07
N ILE A 59 -12.40 -6.53 8.01
CA ILE A 59 -13.46 -7.17 8.77
C ILE A 59 -14.55 -7.61 7.79
N ARG A 60 -14.93 -8.90 7.84
CA ARG A 60 -16.00 -9.48 7.00
C ARG A 60 -15.80 -9.30 5.49
N GLY A 61 -14.54 -9.21 5.05
CA GLY A 61 -14.22 -9.04 3.62
C GLY A 61 -14.13 -7.58 3.15
N GLU A 62 -14.37 -6.62 4.03
CA GLU A 62 -14.27 -5.19 3.71
C GLU A 62 -13.06 -4.57 4.40
N GLU A 63 -12.36 -3.69 3.67
CA GLU A 63 -11.22 -2.94 4.19
C GLU A 63 -11.71 -1.90 5.21
N ILE A 64 -11.12 -1.91 6.41
CA ILE A 64 -11.44 -0.95 7.46
C ILE A 64 -10.28 -0.01 7.77
N ILE A 65 -9.04 -0.44 7.56
CA ILE A 65 -7.82 0.33 7.86
C ILE A 65 -6.81 0.05 6.77
N SER A 66 -6.16 1.10 6.28
CA SER A 66 -4.99 1.02 5.40
C SER A 66 -3.85 1.83 5.99
N GLY A 67 -2.72 1.16 6.19
CA GLY A 67 -1.56 1.68 6.90
C GLY A 67 -0.25 1.36 6.18
N ALA A 68 0.78 2.15 6.45
CA ALA A 68 2.12 1.83 6.00
C ALA A 68 3.20 2.56 6.80
N GLN A 69 4.41 2.00 6.77
CA GLN A 69 5.60 2.73 7.15
C GLN A 69 5.83 3.88 6.16
N ARG A 70 6.13 5.07 6.69
CA ARG A 70 6.41 6.26 5.90
C ARG A 70 7.89 6.38 5.58
N ILE A 71 8.19 6.93 4.41
CA ILE A 71 9.55 7.35 4.07
C ILE A 71 9.89 8.57 4.91
N HIS A 72 11.00 8.50 5.63
CA HIS A 72 11.49 9.53 6.54
C HIS A 72 12.82 10.14 6.06
N VAL A 73 13.30 9.73 4.89
CA VAL A 73 14.51 10.26 4.25
C VAL A 73 14.04 11.23 3.15
N PRO A 74 14.27 12.55 3.29
CA PRO A 74 13.73 13.56 2.39
C PRO A 74 14.07 13.32 0.91
N GLU A 75 15.33 13.00 0.62
CA GLU A 75 15.82 12.77 -0.75
C GLU A 75 15.09 11.59 -1.40
N PHE A 76 14.86 10.53 -0.64
CA PHE A 76 14.15 9.35 -1.13
C PHE A 76 12.64 9.61 -1.28
N LEU A 77 12.06 10.45 -0.42
CA LEU A 77 10.67 10.87 -0.52
C LEU A 77 10.43 11.70 -1.79
N GLU A 78 11.38 12.58 -2.15
CA GLU A 78 11.38 13.33 -3.42
C GLU A 78 11.44 12.41 -4.63
N GLU A 79 12.38 11.47 -4.66
CA GLU A 79 12.51 10.50 -5.76
C GLU A 79 11.19 9.72 -5.97
N ARG A 80 10.56 9.29 -4.89
CA ARG A 80 9.28 8.58 -4.94
C ARG A 80 8.13 9.48 -5.40
N ALA A 81 8.08 10.74 -4.95
CA ALA A 81 7.09 11.71 -5.41
C ALA A 81 7.20 11.93 -6.92
N GLN A 82 8.41 12.13 -7.43
CA GLN A 82 8.68 12.30 -8.86
C GLN A 82 8.31 11.05 -9.66
N ALA A 83 8.65 9.85 -9.17
CA ALA A 83 8.28 8.57 -9.82
C ALA A 83 6.76 8.35 -9.87
N CYS A 84 6.01 8.91 -8.93
CA CYS A 84 4.54 8.91 -8.93
C CYS A 84 3.93 10.09 -9.70
N GLY A 85 4.73 10.93 -10.37
CA GLY A 85 4.25 12.07 -11.16
C GLY A 85 3.83 13.29 -10.35
N ILE A 86 4.29 13.40 -9.10
CA ILE A 86 3.98 14.53 -8.21
C ILE A 86 5.09 15.58 -8.34
N GLU A 87 4.71 16.84 -8.56
CA GLU A 87 5.66 17.95 -8.63
C GLU A 87 6.16 18.31 -7.22
N VAL A 88 7.46 18.09 -6.96
CA VAL A 88 8.11 18.31 -5.66
C VAL A 88 7.86 19.71 -5.09
N LYS A 89 7.84 20.74 -5.95
CA LYS A 89 7.57 22.13 -5.53
C LYS A 89 6.21 22.31 -4.84
N THR A 90 5.22 21.47 -5.15
CA THR A 90 3.87 21.57 -4.56
C THR A 90 3.81 20.99 -3.14
N ILE A 91 4.80 20.18 -2.76
CA ILE A 91 4.89 19.47 -1.48
C ILE A 91 6.20 19.77 -0.73
N SER A 92 6.94 20.81 -1.12
CA SER A 92 8.26 21.11 -0.53
C SER A 92 8.19 21.30 0.98
N THR A 93 7.21 22.05 1.49
CA THR A 93 7.01 22.25 2.93
C THR A 93 6.79 20.96 3.70
N TYR A 94 6.17 19.95 3.06
CA TYR A 94 6.00 18.64 3.67
C TYR A 94 7.31 17.86 3.72
N ILE A 95 8.10 17.91 2.65
CA ILE A 95 9.40 17.23 2.55
C ILE A 95 10.40 17.86 3.52
N ASP A 96 10.42 19.19 3.63
CA ASP A 96 11.27 19.96 4.56
C ASP A 96 10.95 19.69 6.04
N SER A 97 9.85 19.00 6.35
CA SER A 97 9.46 18.66 7.72
C SER A 97 10.07 17.35 8.26
N PHE A 98 10.80 16.61 7.42
CA PHE A 98 11.50 15.37 7.76
C PHE A 98 12.98 15.64 8.03
#